data_AF-A0A251UW56-F1
#
_entry.id   AF-A0A251UW56-F1
#
_cell.length_a   1.000
_cell.length_b   1.000
_cell.length_c   1.000
_cell.angle_alpha   90.00
_cell.angle_beta   90.00
_cell.angle_gamma   90.00
#
_symmetry.space_group_name_H-M   'P 1'
#
loop_
_entity.id
_entity.type
_entity.pdbx_description
1 polymer ?
#
loop_
_entity_poly.entity_id
_entity_poly.type
_entity_poly.pdbx_seq_one_letter_code
_entity_poly.pdbx_strand_id
1 'polypeptide(L)'
;MRLPGHTNPIEGFKSSHWKEDTGWVNETASLDHEKILAEARRMERDVGDLSPNDQIECMKNALGERRGHIKGVGHVVRKPTPEVSSGRQLTPREYWQQNVGNVIEENIAKRVEEQVQRNEQEFHRRVEEQVQRQVNQQLAQLQEEMRQQFNQQLEKITSTFKRKEQVINRQFRLLPGNRGDSSGRRDYRGDSSGSRDGSGSRDGSGDDEDDG
;
A
#
# COMPACT_ATOMS: atom_id res chain seq x y z
N MET A 1 -56.60 16.82 6.58
CA MET A 1 -57.37 18.04 6.85
C MET A 1 -56.38 19.20 6.97
N ARG A 2 -56.48 20.21 6.10
CA ARG A 2 -55.67 21.44 6.17
C ARG A 2 -56.30 22.38 7.20
N LEU A 3 -55.55 22.85 8.18
CA LEU A 3 -56.02 23.93 9.06
C LEU A 3 -55.94 25.28 8.31
N PRO A 4 -56.86 26.23 8.61
CA PRO A 4 -57.03 27.48 7.87
C PRO A 4 -55.77 28.34 7.98
N GLY A 5 -55.47 29.09 6.93
CA GLY A 5 -54.32 29.98 6.89
C GLY A 5 -54.36 31.00 8.03
N HIS A 6 -53.54 30.79 9.05
CA HIS A 6 -53.21 31.84 9.99
C HIS A 6 -52.29 32.83 9.26
N THR A 7 -52.87 33.96 8.85
CA THR A 7 -52.13 35.11 8.29
C THR A 7 -51.17 35.73 9.32
N ASN A 8 -51.38 35.45 10.61
CA ASN A 8 -50.53 35.84 11.72
C ASN A 8 -49.76 34.62 12.28
N PRO A 9 -48.44 34.55 12.06
CA PRO A 9 -47.59 33.45 12.53
C PRO A 9 -47.55 33.28 14.06
N ILE A 10 -47.70 34.36 14.83
CA ILE A 10 -47.69 34.32 16.30
C ILE A 10 -48.94 33.61 16.81
N GLU A 11 -50.11 33.94 16.24
CA GLU A 11 -51.37 33.23 16.55
C GLU A 11 -51.33 31.77 16.09
N GLY A 12 -50.63 31.46 14.98
CA GLY A 12 -50.40 30.09 14.55
C GLY A 12 -49.60 29.24 15.54
N PHE A 13 -48.63 29.84 16.24
CA PHE A 13 -47.90 29.16 17.31
C PHE A 13 -48.81 28.88 18.51
N LYS A 14 -49.62 29.86 18.92
CA LYS A 14 -50.56 29.70 20.03
C LYS A 14 -51.59 28.61 19.71
N SER A 15 -52.22 28.64 18.54
CA SER A 15 -53.22 27.63 18.16
C SER A 15 -52.65 26.20 18.08
N SER A 16 -51.35 26.06 17.82
CA SER A 16 -50.67 24.76 17.78
C SER A 16 -50.25 24.24 19.16
N HIS A 17 -50.07 25.10 20.16
CA HIS A 17 -49.52 24.75 21.47
C HIS A 17 -50.44 25.04 22.66
N TRP A 18 -51.59 25.66 22.42
CA TRP A 18 -52.61 25.95 23.43
C TRP A 18 -53.94 25.35 23.01
N LYS A 19 -54.59 24.65 23.94
CA LYS A 19 -55.95 24.13 23.78
C LYS A 19 -56.86 24.70 24.86
N GLU A 20 -58.13 24.88 24.53
CA GLU A 20 -59.10 25.49 25.45
C GLU A 20 -59.43 24.61 26.66
N ASP A 21 -59.36 23.28 26.49
CA ASP A 21 -59.65 22.28 27.51
C ASP A 21 -58.46 21.98 28.45
N THR A 22 -57.24 21.96 27.91
CA THR A 22 -56.04 21.57 28.66
C THR A 22 -55.03 22.70 28.90
N GLY A 23 -55.23 23.87 28.30
CA GLY A 23 -54.27 24.97 28.33
C GLY A 23 -53.04 24.70 27.47
N TRP A 24 -51.88 25.21 27.89
CA TRP A 24 -50.61 25.04 27.18
C TRP A 24 -50.12 23.59 27.20
N VAL A 25 -49.62 23.09 26.07
CA VAL A 25 -49.10 21.73 25.92
C VAL A 25 -47.93 21.45 26.86
N ASN A 26 -47.11 22.46 27.18
CA ASN A 26 -46.08 22.39 28.22
C ASN A 26 -45.70 23.79 28.72
N GLU A 27 -45.03 23.86 29.88
CA GLU A 27 -44.58 25.11 30.49
C GLU A 27 -43.60 25.88 29.58
N THR A 28 -42.75 25.17 28.84
CA THR A 28 -41.83 25.78 27.88
C THR A 28 -42.57 26.53 26.78
N ALA A 29 -43.68 26.00 26.25
CA ALA A 29 -44.48 26.63 25.21
C ALA A 29 -45.19 27.89 25.72
N SER A 30 -45.62 27.88 26.99
CA SER A 30 -46.17 29.07 27.64
C SER A 30 -45.11 30.18 27.74
N LEU A 31 -43.91 29.85 28.23
CA LEU A 31 -42.79 30.80 28.33
C LEU A 31 -42.30 31.27 26.95
N ASP A 32 -42.23 30.38 25.98
CA ASP A 32 -41.84 30.69 24.61
C ASP A 32 -42.86 31.63 23.96
N HIS A 33 -44.17 31.43 24.19
CA HIS A 33 -45.21 32.37 23.73
C HIS A 33 -45.09 33.75 24.41
N GLU A 34 -44.80 33.80 25.70
CA GLU A 34 -44.60 35.07 26.42
C GLU A 34 -43.41 35.85 25.87
N LYS A 35 -42.30 35.18 25.55
CA LYS A 35 -41.13 35.78 24.89
C LYS A 35 -41.48 36.35 23.52
N ILE A 36 -42.24 35.61 22.72
CA ILE A 36 -42.70 36.08 21.40
C ILE A 36 -43.54 37.36 21.56
N LEU A 37 -44.45 37.42 22.54
CA LEU A 37 -45.26 38.62 22.78
C LEU A 37 -44.44 39.80 23.33
N ALA A 38 -43.44 39.54 24.17
CA ALA A 38 -42.53 40.58 24.65
C ALA A 38 -41.72 41.19 23.49
N GLU A 39 -41.25 40.32 22.59
CA GLU A 39 -40.49 40.69 21.42
C GLU A 39 -41.35 41.43 20.38
N ALA A 40 -42.60 40.99 20.15
CA ALA A 40 -43.53 41.65 19.24
C ALA A 40 -43.85 43.07 19.72
N ARG A 41 -44.12 43.26 21.01
CA ARG A 41 -44.32 44.59 21.63
C ARG A 41 -43.08 45.48 21.59
N ARG A 42 -41.89 44.91 21.45
CA ARG A 42 -40.66 45.67 21.25
C ARG A 42 -40.60 46.16 19.80
N MET A 43 -40.83 45.28 18.83
CA MET A 43 -40.82 45.64 17.41
C MET A 43 -41.97 46.57 17.02
N GLU A 44 -43.15 46.41 17.61
CA GLU A 44 -44.29 47.31 17.38
C GLU A 44 -43.99 48.75 17.78
N ARG A 45 -43.16 48.95 18.83
CA ARG A 45 -42.72 50.28 19.23
C ARG A 45 -41.75 50.91 18.23
N ASP A 46 -40.97 50.10 17.54
CA ASP A 46 -39.94 50.57 16.61
C ASP A 46 -40.49 50.78 15.19
N VAL A 47 -41.42 49.92 14.74
CA VAL A 47 -41.86 49.84 13.33
C VAL A 47 -43.36 50.08 13.15
N GLY A 48 -44.17 49.99 14.21
CA GLY A 48 -45.64 50.09 14.14
C GLY A 48 -46.31 48.72 13.93
N ASP A 49 -47.39 48.67 13.14
CA ASP A 49 -48.13 47.42 12.91
C ASP A 49 -47.26 46.37 12.20
N LEU A 50 -47.17 45.18 12.78
CA LEU A 50 -46.25 44.14 12.31
C LEU A 50 -46.83 43.39 11.12
N SER A 51 -46.12 43.45 9.99
CA SER A 51 -46.39 42.58 8.84
C SER A 51 -46.22 41.10 9.23
N PRO A 52 -46.88 40.15 8.55
CA PRO A 52 -46.64 38.72 8.77
C PRO A 52 -45.16 38.32 8.67
N ASN A 53 -44.37 39.05 7.88
CA ASN A 53 -42.93 38.82 7.77
C ASN A 53 -42.17 39.28 9.04
N ASP A 54 -42.56 40.42 9.62
CA ASP A 54 -41.97 40.96 10.85
C ASP A 54 -42.34 40.09 12.07
N GLN A 55 -43.54 39.52 12.06
CA GLN A 55 -43.98 38.54 13.04
C GLN A 55 -43.14 37.25 12.98
N ILE A 56 -42.71 36.80 11.79
CA ILE A 56 -41.77 35.67 11.65
C ILE A 56 -40.40 36.04 12.22
N GLU A 57 -39.89 37.25 11.96
CA GLU A 57 -38.63 37.72 12.52
C GLU A 57 -38.67 37.83 14.04
N CYS A 58 -39.80 38.28 14.59
CA CYS A 58 -40.08 38.25 16.01
C CYS A 58 -39.97 36.85 16.61
N MET A 59 -40.56 35.86 15.96
CA MET A 59 -40.46 34.48 16.43
C MET A 59 -39.04 33.92 16.31
N LYS A 60 -38.27 34.32 15.29
CA LYS A 60 -36.85 33.97 15.17
C LYS A 60 -36.03 34.56 16.31
N ASN A 61 -36.25 35.82 16.65
CA ASN A 61 -35.52 36.49 17.72
C ASN A 61 -35.87 35.92 19.11
N ALA A 62 -37.15 35.58 19.33
CA ALA A 62 -37.62 35.04 20.61
C ALA A 62 -37.25 33.56 20.83
N LEU A 63 -37.31 32.73 19.77
CA LEU A 63 -37.17 31.27 19.89
C LEU A 63 -35.84 30.71 19.34
N GLY A 64 -35.12 31.50 18.55
CA GLY A 64 -33.90 31.13 17.86
C GLY A 64 -34.11 30.31 16.59
N GLU A 65 -33.14 30.36 15.68
CA GLU A 65 -33.14 29.58 14.44
C GLU A 65 -32.30 28.30 14.60
N ARG A 66 -32.89 27.14 14.29
CA ARG A 66 -32.17 25.87 14.11
C ARG A 66 -32.29 25.47 12.65
N ARG A 67 -31.19 25.01 12.03
CA ARG A 67 -31.06 24.70 10.58
C ARG A 67 -32.41 24.42 9.89
N GLY A 68 -32.92 25.43 9.17
CA GLY A 68 -34.06 25.31 8.25
C GLY A 68 -35.47 25.29 8.85
N HIS A 69 -35.65 25.51 10.15
CA HIS A 69 -36.98 25.60 10.77
C HIS A 69 -37.00 26.54 11.99
N ILE A 70 -38.12 27.25 12.17
CA ILE A 70 -38.38 28.02 13.39
C ILE A 70 -39.05 27.07 14.39
N LYS A 71 -38.49 26.99 15.59
CA LYS A 71 -39.02 26.14 16.66
C LYS A 71 -40.49 26.52 16.91
N GLY A 72 -41.40 25.57 16.78
CA GLY A 72 -42.85 25.77 17.01
C GLY A 72 -43.68 26.35 15.85
N VAL A 73 -43.07 26.70 14.70
CA VAL A 73 -43.80 27.17 13.49
C VAL A 73 -43.77 26.16 12.35
N GLY A 74 -42.99 25.07 12.50
CA GLY A 74 -42.76 24.10 11.44
C GLY A 74 -41.86 24.66 10.33
N HIS A 75 -41.76 23.93 9.21
CA HIS A 75 -40.99 24.40 8.06
C HIS A 75 -41.60 25.71 7.54
N VAL A 76 -40.86 26.81 7.68
CA VAL A 76 -41.16 28.03 6.93
C VAL A 76 -41.05 27.66 5.46
N VAL A 77 -42.20 27.61 4.79
CA VAL A 77 -42.28 27.43 3.34
C VAL A 77 -41.45 28.56 2.73
N ARG A 78 -40.29 28.20 2.19
CA ARG A 78 -39.45 29.12 1.43
C ARG A 78 -40.35 29.82 0.40
N LYS A 79 -40.29 31.15 0.35
CA LYS A 79 -40.93 31.93 -0.73
C LYS A 79 -40.55 31.27 -2.07
N PRO A 80 -41.47 31.20 -3.06
CA PRO A 80 -41.15 30.65 -4.36
C PRO A 80 -39.94 31.40 -4.92
N THR A 81 -38.84 30.68 -5.10
CA THR A 81 -37.62 31.19 -5.70
C THR A 81 -37.98 31.70 -7.10
N PRO A 82 -37.58 32.93 -7.50
CA PRO A 82 -37.71 33.30 -8.89
C PRO A 82 -36.88 32.32 -9.72
N GLU A 83 -37.46 31.83 -10.82
CA GLU A 83 -36.75 30.97 -11.76
C GLU A 83 -35.49 31.67 -12.24
N VAL A 84 -34.34 31.21 -11.74
CA VAL A 84 -33.06 31.48 -12.38
C VAL A 84 -32.54 30.15 -12.86
N SER A 85 -32.83 29.86 -14.12
CA SER A 85 -32.21 28.79 -14.86
C SER A 85 -30.72 29.10 -15.00
N SER A 86 -29.86 28.51 -14.17
CA SER A 86 -28.48 28.13 -14.54
C SER A 86 -27.79 27.34 -13.42
N GLY A 87 -27.35 26.12 -13.74
CA GLY A 87 -26.47 25.29 -12.92
C GLY A 87 -27.17 24.52 -11.80
N ARG A 88 -27.31 23.19 -11.94
CA ARG A 88 -27.69 22.31 -10.81
C ARG A 88 -26.67 22.51 -9.68
N GLN A 89 -27.08 23.15 -8.59
CA GLN A 89 -26.33 23.08 -7.33
C GLN A 89 -26.61 21.72 -6.69
N LEU A 90 -25.56 20.90 -6.55
CA LEU A 90 -25.64 19.58 -5.93
C LEU A 90 -26.05 19.71 -4.47
N THR A 91 -26.93 18.82 -4.01
CA THR A 91 -27.24 18.73 -2.58
C THR A 91 -25.99 18.30 -1.81
N PRO A 92 -25.85 18.63 -0.52
CA PRO A 92 -24.70 18.19 0.29
C PRO A 92 -24.46 16.68 0.26
N ARG A 93 -25.51 15.87 0.11
CA ARG A 93 -25.41 14.40 -0.01
C ARG A 93 -24.84 13.97 -1.36
N GLU A 94 -25.28 14.60 -2.45
CA GLU A 94 -24.76 14.34 -3.80
C GLU A 94 -23.31 14.80 -3.94
N TYR A 95 -22.98 15.96 -3.36
CA TYR A 95 -21.59 16.46 -3.30
C TYR A 95 -20.67 15.49 -2.55
N TRP A 96 -21.11 14.97 -1.39
CA TRP A 96 -20.33 13.97 -0.65
C TRP A 96 -20.20 12.65 -1.43
N GLN A 97 -21.26 12.16 -2.07
CA GLN A 97 -21.20 10.93 -2.86
C GLN A 97 -20.30 11.08 -4.07
N GLN A 98 -20.37 12.20 -4.77
CA GLN A 98 -19.54 12.46 -5.93
C GLN A 98 -18.09 12.64 -5.52
N ASN A 99 -17.79 13.50 -4.54
CA ASN A 99 -16.40 13.82 -4.22
C ASN A 99 -15.71 12.73 -3.42
N VAL A 100 -16.40 12.09 -2.47
CA VAL A 100 -15.80 11.01 -1.67
C VAL A 100 -15.86 9.69 -2.41
N GLY A 101 -16.92 9.42 -3.19
CA GLY A 101 -16.99 8.27 -4.07
C GLY A 101 -15.84 8.28 -5.09
N ASN A 102 -15.66 9.39 -5.81
CA ASN A 102 -14.59 9.50 -6.79
C ASN A 102 -13.20 9.37 -6.17
N VAL A 103 -12.95 9.98 -4.99
CA VAL A 103 -11.66 9.87 -4.29
C VAL A 103 -11.40 8.43 -3.81
N ILE A 104 -12.43 7.71 -3.36
CA ILE A 104 -12.29 6.31 -2.95
C ILE A 104 -12.01 5.43 -4.18
N GLU A 105 -12.76 5.61 -5.26
CA GLU A 105 -12.58 4.85 -6.50
C GLU A 105 -11.20 5.09 -7.12
N GLU A 106 -10.73 6.35 -7.16
CA GLU A 106 -9.40 6.70 -7.64
C GLU A 106 -8.30 6.07 -6.78
N ASN A 107 -8.43 6.10 -5.45
CA ASN A 107 -7.46 5.46 -4.56
C ASN A 107 -7.45 3.93 -4.72
N ILE A 108 -8.60 3.30 -4.94
CA ILE A 108 -8.70 1.86 -5.22
C ILE A 108 -8.04 1.55 -6.56
N ALA A 109 -8.37 2.29 -7.62
CA ALA A 109 -7.79 2.12 -8.95
C ALA A 109 -6.27 2.24 -8.91
N LYS A 110 -5.75 3.28 -8.24
CA LYS A 110 -4.31 3.49 -8.07
C LYS A 110 -3.64 2.33 -7.33
N ARG A 111 -4.24 1.83 -6.23
CA ARG A 111 -3.69 0.66 -5.52
C ARG A 111 -3.70 -0.61 -6.37
N VAL A 112 -4.73 -0.80 -7.19
CA VAL A 112 -4.81 -1.95 -8.10
C VAL A 112 -3.73 -1.83 -9.18
N GLU A 113 -3.56 -0.67 -9.80
CA GLU A 113 -2.51 -0.43 -10.79
C GLU A 113 -1.11 -0.65 -10.21
N GLU A 114 -0.83 -0.10 -9.02
CA GLU A 114 0.43 -0.32 -8.32
C GLU A 114 0.67 -1.81 -8.03
N GLN A 115 -0.37 -2.54 -7.64
CA GLN A 115 -0.27 -3.98 -7.38
C GLN A 115 -0.01 -4.76 -8.66
N VAL A 116 -0.69 -4.43 -9.76
CA VAL A 116 -0.47 -5.06 -11.07
C VAL A 116 0.97 -4.79 -11.52
N GLN A 117 1.44 -3.55 -11.44
CA GLN A 117 2.80 -3.20 -11.84
C GLN A 117 3.85 -3.92 -11.01
N ARG A 118 3.66 -4.04 -9.68
CA ARG A 118 4.53 -4.85 -8.82
C ARG A 118 4.52 -6.32 -9.23
N ASN A 119 3.33 -6.88 -9.47
CA ASN A 119 3.20 -8.27 -9.88
C ASN A 119 3.89 -8.54 -11.23
N GLU A 120 3.79 -7.62 -12.19
CA GLU A 120 4.47 -7.71 -13.48
C GLU A 120 5.99 -7.64 -13.31
N GLN A 121 6.50 -6.72 -12.50
CA GLN A 121 7.93 -6.64 -12.18
C GLN A 121 8.43 -7.92 -11.51
N GLU A 122 7.69 -8.45 -10.53
CA GLU A 122 8.05 -9.71 -9.89
C GLU A 122 8.02 -10.89 -10.86
N PHE A 123 7.03 -10.93 -11.76
CA PHE A 123 6.94 -11.96 -12.78
C PHE A 123 8.14 -11.90 -13.72
N HIS A 124 8.47 -10.71 -14.24
CA HIS A 124 9.66 -10.50 -15.06
C HIS A 124 10.94 -10.92 -14.34
N ARG A 125 11.13 -10.48 -13.08
CA ARG A 125 12.29 -10.86 -12.27
C ARG A 125 12.39 -12.38 -12.10
N ARG A 126 11.29 -13.06 -11.77
CA ARG A 126 11.27 -14.52 -11.61
C ARG A 126 11.61 -15.26 -12.90
N VAL A 127 11.06 -14.79 -14.03
CA VAL A 127 11.36 -15.37 -15.34
C VAL A 127 12.83 -15.17 -15.69
N GLU A 128 13.38 -13.98 -15.50
CA GLU A 128 14.79 -13.68 -15.73
C GLU A 128 15.70 -14.52 -14.83
N GLU A 129 15.42 -14.60 -13.53
CA GLU A 129 16.16 -15.45 -12.60
C GLU A 129 16.11 -16.93 -13.01
N GLN A 130 14.95 -17.42 -13.44
CA GLN A 130 14.79 -18.81 -13.88
C GLN A 130 15.59 -19.09 -15.16
N VAL A 131 15.51 -18.19 -16.14
CA VAL A 131 16.28 -18.28 -17.38
C VAL A 131 17.77 -18.23 -17.07
N GLN A 132 18.21 -17.29 -16.24
CA GLN A 132 19.62 -17.16 -15.86
C GLN A 132 20.13 -18.42 -15.15
N ARG A 133 19.34 -18.98 -14.22
CA ARG A 133 19.68 -20.25 -13.56
C ARG A 133 19.80 -21.39 -14.56
N GLN A 134 18.87 -21.49 -15.51
CA GLN A 134 18.90 -22.53 -16.53
C GLN A 134 20.13 -22.40 -17.44
N VAL A 135 20.44 -21.18 -17.90
CA VAL A 135 21.64 -20.89 -18.71
C VAL A 135 22.91 -21.22 -17.93
N ASN A 136 23.01 -20.79 -16.66
CA ASN A 136 24.17 -21.08 -15.82
C ASN A 136 24.35 -22.59 -15.59
N GLN A 137 23.25 -23.33 -15.39
CA GLN A 137 23.30 -24.78 -15.27
C GLN A 137 23.78 -25.45 -16.55
N GLN A 138 23.26 -25.04 -17.72
CA GLN A 138 23.71 -25.57 -19.00
C GLN A 138 25.19 -25.27 -19.25
N LEU A 139 25.64 -24.06 -18.95
CA LEU A 139 27.04 -23.67 -19.10
C LEU A 139 27.95 -24.50 -18.19
N ALA A 140 27.57 -24.69 -16.92
CA ALA A 140 28.32 -25.49 -15.96
C ALA A 140 28.40 -26.96 -16.38
N GLN A 141 27.29 -27.53 -16.89
CA GLN A 141 27.28 -28.89 -17.43
C GLN A 141 28.24 -29.01 -18.62
N LEU A 142 28.20 -28.07 -19.56
CA LEU A 142 29.04 -28.09 -20.75
C LEU A 142 30.53 -27.95 -20.41
N GLN A 143 30.86 -27.13 -19.40
CA GLN A 143 32.22 -27.04 -18.86
C GLN A 143 32.68 -28.36 -18.23
N GLU A 144 31.83 -29.01 -17.43
CA GLU A 144 32.18 -30.28 -16.81
C GLU A 144 32.34 -31.39 -17.85
N GLU A 145 31.49 -31.44 -18.88
CA GLU A 145 31.62 -32.37 -20.00
C GLU A 145 32.97 -32.18 -20.73
N MET A 146 33.34 -30.94 -21.06
CA MET A 146 34.65 -30.66 -21.65
C MET A 146 35.80 -31.11 -20.74
N ARG A 147 35.69 -30.86 -19.43
CA ARG A 147 36.70 -31.26 -18.45
C ARG A 147 36.83 -32.79 -18.37
N GLN A 148 35.72 -33.51 -18.37
CA GLN A 148 35.70 -34.96 -18.40
C GLN A 148 36.30 -35.51 -19.69
N GLN A 149 35.96 -34.93 -20.85
CA GLN A 149 36.56 -35.35 -22.12
C GLN A 149 38.08 -35.14 -22.11
N PHE A 150 38.55 -33.99 -21.62
CA PHE A 150 39.98 -33.73 -21.50
C PHE A 150 40.67 -34.74 -20.58
N ASN A 151 40.10 -35.03 -19.40
CA ASN A 151 40.63 -36.03 -18.49
C ASN A 151 40.63 -37.44 -19.09
N GLN A 152 39.59 -37.83 -19.81
CA GLN A 152 39.56 -39.12 -20.52
C GLN A 152 40.67 -39.21 -21.58
N GLN A 153 40.94 -38.13 -22.31
CA GLN A 153 42.06 -38.09 -23.26
C GLN A 153 43.41 -38.24 -22.54
N LEU A 154 43.60 -37.54 -21.42
CA LEU A 154 44.80 -37.69 -20.59
C LEU A 154 44.98 -39.13 -20.10
N GLU A 155 43.93 -39.77 -19.58
CA GLU A 155 43.99 -41.16 -19.12
C GLU A 155 44.34 -42.14 -20.24
N LYS A 156 43.80 -41.94 -21.46
CA LYS A 156 44.16 -42.74 -22.64
C LYS A 156 45.64 -42.58 -22.99
N ILE A 157 46.16 -41.36 -22.94
CA ILE A 157 47.59 -41.08 -23.18
C ILE A 157 48.45 -41.72 -22.08
N THR A 158 48.11 -41.52 -20.80
CA THR A 158 48.86 -42.08 -19.68
C THR A 158 48.85 -43.61 -19.70
N SER A 159 47.72 -44.24 -20.03
CA SER A 159 47.60 -45.70 -20.10
C SER A 159 48.39 -46.29 -21.28
N THR A 160 48.35 -45.66 -22.45
CA THR A 160 49.17 -46.06 -23.61
C THR A 160 50.66 -45.91 -23.31
N PHE A 161 51.07 -44.83 -22.64
CA PHE A 161 52.44 -44.64 -22.18
C PHE A 161 52.87 -45.75 -21.20
N LYS A 162 52.11 -45.97 -20.12
CA LYS A 162 52.37 -47.02 -19.13
C LYS A 162 52.46 -48.41 -19.78
N ARG A 163 51.60 -48.70 -20.76
CA ARG A 163 51.63 -49.97 -21.49
C ARG A 163 52.91 -50.12 -22.32
N LYS A 164 53.33 -49.07 -23.03
CA LYS A 164 54.60 -49.07 -23.78
C LYS A 164 55.80 -49.23 -22.85
N GLU A 165 55.81 -48.51 -21.73
CA GLU A 165 56.84 -48.62 -20.68
C GLU A 165 56.95 -50.05 -20.14
N GLN A 166 55.82 -50.72 -19.86
CA GLN A 166 55.82 -52.13 -19.43
C GLN A 166 56.38 -53.09 -20.48
N VAL A 167 56.15 -52.83 -21.77
CA VAL A 167 56.72 -53.64 -22.87
C VAL A 167 58.23 -53.43 -22.92
N ILE A 168 58.70 -52.18 -22.86
CA ILE A 168 60.13 -51.84 -22.84
C ILE A 168 60.81 -52.48 -21.62
N ASN A 169 60.24 -52.34 -20.43
CA ASN A 169 60.78 -52.93 -19.21
C ASN A 169 60.82 -54.46 -19.26
N ARG A 170 59.87 -55.11 -19.94
CA ARG A 170 59.93 -56.56 -20.19
C ARG A 170 61.04 -56.93 -21.17
N GLN A 171 61.21 -56.19 -22.25
CA GLN A 171 62.28 -56.45 -23.22
C GLN A 171 63.67 -56.27 -22.59
N PHE A 172 63.85 -55.23 -21.76
CA PHE A 172 65.10 -55.02 -21.03
C PHE A 172 65.42 -56.14 -20.03
N ARG A 173 64.42 -56.74 -19.38
CA ARG A 173 64.64 -57.91 -18.49
C ARG A 173 65.02 -59.19 -19.21
N LEU A 174 64.73 -59.30 -20.50
CA LEU A 174 64.98 -60.50 -21.31
C LEU A 174 66.31 -60.43 -22.08
N LEU A 175 67.09 -59.35 -21.93
CA LEU A 175 68.44 -59.27 -22.48
C LEU A 175 69.39 -60.17 -21.67
N PRO A 176 70.09 -61.13 -22.30
CA PRO A 176 71.08 -61.95 -21.62
C PRO A 176 72.31 -61.08 -21.34
N GLY A 177 72.41 -60.55 -20.12
CA GLY A 177 73.56 -59.72 -19.76
C GLY A 177 73.58 -59.05 -18.39
N ASN A 178 72.63 -59.31 -17.49
CA ASN A 178 72.69 -58.70 -16.15
C ASN A 178 72.51 -59.71 -15.00
N ARG A 179 73.34 -60.77 -15.02
CA ARG A 179 73.84 -61.34 -13.76
C ARG A 179 75.06 -60.53 -13.35
N GLY A 180 74.79 -59.31 -12.88
CA GLY A 180 75.77 -58.46 -12.23
C GLY A 180 76.00 -59.00 -10.83
N ASP A 181 77.22 -59.45 -10.65
CA ASP A 181 77.77 -60.13 -9.50
C ASP A 181 77.66 -59.29 -8.22
N SER A 182 77.63 -60.02 -7.11
CA SER A 182 77.68 -59.48 -5.76
C SER A 182 79.10 -58.98 -5.49
N SER A 183 79.38 -57.69 -5.60
CA SER A 183 80.43 -57.06 -4.77
C SER A 183 80.62 -55.58 -5.09
N GLY A 184 80.59 -54.77 -4.02
CA GLY A 184 81.41 -53.57 -3.95
C GLY A 184 80.67 -52.25 -4.14
N ARG A 185 80.35 -51.62 -3.01
CA ARG A 185 80.76 -50.26 -2.60
C ARG A 185 79.84 -49.80 -1.48
N ARG A 186 80.30 -49.88 -0.24
CA ARG A 186 81.16 -48.89 0.45
C ARG A 186 80.32 -47.69 0.87
N ASP A 187 80.25 -47.58 2.19
CA ASP A 187 79.50 -46.62 2.98
C ASP A 187 79.74 -45.18 2.56
N TYR A 188 78.66 -44.42 2.43
CA TYR A 188 78.67 -42.98 2.70
C TYR A 188 77.36 -42.60 3.40
N ARG A 189 77.41 -42.59 4.73
CA ARG A 189 76.52 -41.78 5.56
C ARG A 189 76.86 -40.32 5.27
N GLY A 190 75.98 -39.63 4.56
CA GLY A 190 75.99 -38.17 4.42
C GLY A 190 74.79 -37.62 5.17
N ASP A 191 74.98 -37.36 6.46
CA ASP A 191 74.09 -36.54 7.27
C ASP A 191 74.17 -35.10 6.76
N SER A 192 73.04 -34.48 6.44
CA SER A 192 72.96 -33.02 6.23
C SER A 192 71.53 -32.57 6.51
N SER A 193 71.30 -32.35 7.80
CA SER A 193 70.74 -31.12 8.37
C SER A 193 69.69 -30.36 7.55
N GLY A 194 68.48 -30.33 8.08
CA GLY A 194 67.39 -29.48 7.60
C GLY A 194 67.62 -27.97 7.74
N SER A 195 66.84 -27.26 6.94
CA SER A 195 66.30 -25.91 7.14
C SER A 195 65.22 -25.73 6.07
N ARG A 196 63.97 -25.42 6.45
CA ARG A 196 63.40 -24.06 6.50
C ARG A 196 63.34 -23.47 5.07
N ASP A 197 62.21 -23.09 4.48
CA ASP A 197 61.09 -22.24 4.89
C ASP A 197 59.89 -22.55 3.94
N GLY A 198 58.61 -22.46 4.27
CA GLY A 198 57.91 -21.28 4.78
C GLY A 198 57.23 -20.52 3.63
N SER A 199 55.97 -20.85 3.30
CA SER A 199 55.03 -19.92 2.67
C SER A 199 53.60 -20.36 2.95
N GLY A 200 53.04 -19.83 4.05
CA GLY A 200 51.63 -19.97 4.38
C GLY A 200 50.77 -19.13 3.45
N SER A 201 49.59 -19.67 3.17
CA SER A 201 48.47 -19.03 2.50
C SER A 201 48.15 -17.66 3.10
N ARG A 202 47.97 -16.67 2.22
CA ARG A 202 47.28 -15.42 2.53
C ARG A 202 45.85 -15.55 2.02
N ASP A 203 44.96 -15.78 2.97
CA ASP A 203 43.52 -15.73 2.85
C ASP A 203 43.15 -14.24 2.73
N GLY A 204 42.81 -13.83 1.51
CA GLY A 204 42.42 -12.47 1.18
C GLY A 204 40.90 -12.33 1.22
N SER A 205 40.45 -11.52 2.17
CA SER A 205 39.38 -10.51 2.08
C SER A 205 37.99 -10.98 1.62
N GLY A 206 37.10 -11.11 2.60
CA GLY A 206 35.68 -10.86 2.42
C GLY A 206 35.44 -9.36 2.42
N ASP A 207 34.86 -8.87 1.33
CA ASP A 207 34.21 -7.57 1.25
C ASP A 207 32.70 -7.84 1.29
N ASP A 208 32.13 -7.67 2.49
CA ASP A 208 30.68 -7.51 2.68
C ASP A 208 30.35 -6.04 2.36
N GLU A 209 29.82 -5.79 1.17
CA GLU A 209 29.11 -4.55 0.85
C GLU A 209 27.68 -4.68 1.39
N ASP A 210 27.45 -4.05 2.54
CA ASP A 210 26.15 -3.80 3.16
C ASP A 210 25.62 -2.47 2.61
N ASP A 211 24.71 -2.55 1.63
CA ASP A 211 23.88 -1.43 1.16
C ASP A 211 22.42 -1.80 1.44
N GLY A 212 21.82 -1.14 2.43
CA GLY A 212 20.40 -1.28 2.79
C GLY A 212 20.00 -0.60 4.09
#